data_AF-A0A930U8C5-F1
#
_entry.id   AF-A0A930U8C5-F1
#
_cell.length_a   1.000
_cell.length_b   1.000
_cell.length_c   1.000
_cell.angle_alpha   90.00
_cell.angle_beta   90.00
_cell.angle_gamma   90.00
#
_symmetry.space_group_name_H-M   'P 1'
#
loop_
_entity.id
_entity.type
_entity.pdbx_description
1 polymer ?
#
loop_
_entity_poly.entity_id
_entity_poly.type
_entity_poly.pdbx_seq_one_letter_code
_entity_poly.pdbx_strand_id
1 'polypeptide(L)' 'MGEAKRRQKNPDGRPAGPAPWALTPERRQQFVDWTTRGAWIGIGLLLAFWVTLRFVGPGLGWWQLAS' A
#
# COMPACT_ATOMS: atom_id res chain seq x y z
N MET A 1 7.57 20.30 3.99
CA MET A 1 6.89 19.31 4.85
C MET A 1 7.78 18.84 6.01
N GLY A 2 8.37 19.76 6.79
CA GLY A 2 9.35 19.43 7.85
C GLY A 2 8.80 19.51 9.28
N GLU A 3 7.50 19.74 9.44
CA GLU A 3 6.94 20.18 10.73
C GLU A 3 6.48 19.01 11.62
N ALA A 4 6.20 17.84 11.04
CA ALA A 4 5.90 16.62 11.81
C ALA A 4 7.12 16.08 12.58
N LYS A 5 8.34 16.38 12.11
CA LYS A 5 9.58 16.00 12.81
C LYS A 5 9.97 17.00 13.92
N ARG A 6 9.40 18.21 13.90
CA ARG A 6 9.77 19.29 14.83
C ARG A 6 9.03 19.25 16.18
N ARG A 7 7.93 18.50 16.27
CA ARG A 7 7.10 18.39 17.50
C ARG A 7 7.41 17.17 18.37
N GLN A 8 8.58 16.54 18.21
CA GLN A 8 9.08 15.50 19.13
C GLN A 8 10.18 16.03 20.06
N LYS A 9 10.30 17.34 20.23
CA LYS A 9 11.28 17.94 21.15
C LYS A 9 10.62 18.19 22.50
N ASN A 10 10.83 17.27 23.44
CA ASN A 10 10.58 17.54 24.87
C ASN A 10 11.41 18.76 25.32
N PRO A 11 10.92 19.54 26.29
CA PRO A 11 11.60 20.75 26.78
C PRO A 11 13.01 20.51 27.35
N ASP A 12 13.38 19.25 27.65
CA ASP A 12 14.61 18.93 28.40
C ASP A 12 15.79 18.41 27.55
N GLY A 13 15.74 18.57 26.21
CA GLY A 13 16.88 18.30 25.33
C GLY A 13 17.33 16.84 25.21
N ARG A 14 16.74 15.90 25.96
CA ARG A 14 16.96 14.46 25.79
C ARG A 14 16.11 13.92 24.64
N PRO A 15 16.66 13.06 23.77
CA PRO A 15 15.84 12.32 22.82
C PRO A 15 14.81 11.53 23.62
N ALA A 16 13.53 11.75 23.37
CA ALA A 16 12.47 10.94 23.96
C ALA A 16 12.71 9.50 23.51
N GLY A 17 13.31 8.69 24.39
CA GLY A 17 13.46 7.26 24.15
C GLY A 17 12.08 6.66 23.87
N PRO A 18 11.98 5.66 22.99
CA PRO A 18 10.69 5.06 22.64
C PRO A 18 9.97 4.64 23.92
N ALA A 19 8.77 5.20 24.14
CA ALA A 19 7.99 4.93 25.34
C ALA A 19 7.70 3.42 25.45
N PRO A 20 7.76 2.83 26.67
CA PRO A 20 7.70 1.37 26.85
C PRO A 20 6.36 0.71 26.46
N TRP A 21 5.31 1.51 26.22
CA TRP A 21 4.01 1.04 25.71
C TRP A 21 3.85 1.21 24.19
N ALA A 22 4.79 1.87 23.52
CA ALA A 22 4.74 2.06 22.08
C ALA A 22 5.00 0.71 21.42
N LEU A 23 3.93 0.07 20.93
CA LEU A 23 4.00 -1.13 20.07
C LEU A 23 5.21 -1.03 19.14
N THR A 24 6.08 -2.01 19.23
CA THR A 24 7.40 -2.09 18.60
C THR A 24 7.37 -1.44 17.22
N PRO A 25 8.08 -0.31 17.00
CA PRO A 25 8.01 0.43 15.74
C PRO A 25 8.37 -0.46 14.52
N GLU A 26 9.18 -1.49 14.74
CA GLU A 26 9.54 -2.54 13.78
C GLU A 26 8.33 -3.28 13.22
N ARG A 27 7.33 -3.61 14.05
CA ARG A 27 6.13 -4.32 13.63
C ARG A 27 5.22 -3.46 12.75
N ARG A 28 5.17 -2.15 13.02
CA ARG A 28 4.36 -1.20 12.25
C ARG A 28 4.90 -0.99 10.85
N GLN A 29 6.22 -0.88 10.70
CA GLN A 29 6.84 -0.74 9.37
C GLN A 29 6.63 -1.99 8.52
N GLN A 30 6.83 -3.17 9.11
CA GLN A 30 6.59 -4.44 8.41
C GLN A 30 5.14 -4.61 7.94
N PHE A 31 4.17 -4.17 8.76
CA PHE A 31 2.76 -4.22 8.37
C PHE A 31 2.46 -3.28 7.20
N VAL A 32 2.95 -2.03 7.26
CA VAL A 32 2.79 -1.05 6.18
C VAL A 32 3.44 -1.55 4.90
N ASP A 33 4.67 -2.06 4.96
CA ASP A 33 5.38 -2.59 3.78
C ASP A 33 4.62 -3.77 3.15
N TRP A 34 4.06 -4.67 3.97
CA TRP A 34 3.29 -5.80 3.48
C TRP A 34 1.96 -5.38 2.86
N THR A 35 1.22 -4.47 3.49
CA THR A 35 -0.04 -3.94 2.94
C THR A 35 0.20 -3.10 1.69
N THR A 36 1.25 -2.29 1.65
CA THR A 36 1.62 -1.51 0.46
C THR A 36 1.97 -2.45 -0.69
N ARG A 37 2.79 -3.48 -0.47
CA ARG A 37 3.06 -4.51 -1.50
C ARG A 37 1.77 -5.21 -1.95
N GLY A 38 0.89 -5.56 -1.02
CA GLY A 38 -0.43 -6.14 -1.33
C GLY A 38 -1.30 -5.21 -2.18
N ALA A 39 -1.30 -3.91 -1.90
CA ALA A 39 -2.04 -2.91 -2.67
C ALA A 39 -1.52 -2.82 -4.12
N TRP A 40 -0.20 -2.81 -4.31
CA TRP A 40 0.41 -2.85 -5.64
C TRP A 40 0.06 -4.12 -6.42
N ILE A 41 0.03 -5.28 -5.74
CA ILE A 41 -0.43 -6.53 -6.34
C ILE A 41 -1.89 -6.41 -6.77
N GLY A 42 -2.77 -5.89 -5.91
CA GLY A 42 -4.19 -5.69 -6.22
C GLY A 42 -4.41 -4.78 -7.43
N ILE A 43 -3.67 -3.68 -7.52
CA ILE A 43 -3.71 -2.77 -8.68
C ILE A 43 -3.24 -3.50 -9.93
N GLY A 44 -2.12 -4.22 -9.85
CA GLY A 44 -1.60 -5.00 -10.98
C GLY A 44 -2.58 -6.08 -11.45
N LEU A 45 -3.24 -6.76 -10.52
CA LEU A 45 -4.24 -7.79 -10.82
C LEU A 45 -5.48 -7.20 -11.49
N LEU A 46 -5.95 -6.05 -11.01
CA LEU A 46 -7.09 -5.34 -11.60
C LEU A 46 -6.76 -4.89 -13.04
N LEU A 47 -5.56 -4.36 -13.26
CA LEU A 47 -5.08 -3.97 -14.59
C LEU A 47 -4.98 -5.19 -15.52
N ALA A 48 -4.35 -6.28 -15.03
CA ALA A 48 -4.19 -7.51 -15.79
C ALA A 48 -5.56 -8.09 -16.15
N PHE A 49 -6.51 -8.11 -15.21
CA PHE A 49 -7.88 -8.54 -15.46
C PHE A 49 -8.59 -7.65 -16.48
N TRP A 50 -8.48 -6.33 -16.35
CA TRP A 50 -9.07 -5.38 -17.30
C TRP A 50 -8.50 -5.55 -18.71
N VAL A 51 -7.18 -5.66 -18.85
CA VAL A 51 -6.50 -5.96 -20.12
C VAL A 51 -6.97 -7.32 -20.65
N THR A 52 -7.01 -8.34 -19.80
CA THR A 52 -7.51 -9.67 -20.17
C THR A 52 -8.91 -9.55 -20.74
N LEU A 53 -9.86 -8.94 -20.05
CA LEU A 53 -11.22 -8.70 -20.57
C LEU A 53 -11.22 -7.91 -21.89
N ARG A 54 -10.36 -6.88 -22.01
CA ARG A 54 -10.33 -5.99 -23.16
C ARG A 54 -9.75 -6.64 -24.42
N PHE A 55 -8.84 -7.59 -24.28
CA PHE A 55 -8.14 -8.27 -25.38
C PHE A 55 -8.66 -9.69 -25.64
N VAL A 56 -8.88 -10.46 -24.57
CA VAL A 56 -9.46 -11.81 -24.63
C VAL A 56 -10.94 -11.73 -24.99
N GLY A 57 -11.67 -10.72 -24.52
CA GLY A 57 -13.07 -10.54 -24.90
C GLY A 57 -13.27 -10.47 -26.42
N PRO A 58 -12.52 -9.62 -27.17
CA PRO A 58 -12.64 -9.55 -28.63
C PRO A 58 -12.09 -10.78 -29.34
N GLY A 59 -10.99 -11.36 -28.83
CA GLY A 59 -10.32 -12.50 -29.45
C GLY A 59 -11.01 -13.85 -29.26
N LEU A 60 -11.71 -14.07 -28.14
CA LEU A 60 -12.43 -15.32 -27.84
C LEU A 60 -13.91 -15.30 -28.25
N GLY A 61 -14.39 -14.26 -28.95
CA GLY A 61 -15.78 -14.17 -29.39
C GLY A 61 -16.80 -13.91 -28.27
N TRP A 62 -16.36 -13.54 -27.06
CA TRP A 62 -17.26 -13.21 -25.94
C TRP A 62 -18.01 -11.87 -26.13
N TRP A 63 -17.53 -10.97 -26.99
CA TRP A 63 -18.32 -9.82 -27.48
C TRP A 63 -19.13 -10.14 -28.75
N GLN A 64 -18.88 -11.29 -29.37
CA GLN A 64 -19.62 -11.78 -30.54
C GLN A 64 -20.72 -12.73 -30.06
N LEU A 65 -21.48 -12.32 -29.04
CA LEU A 65 -22.71 -13.03 -28.69
C LEU A 65 -23.73 -12.81 -29.82
N ALA A 66 -23.88 -13.85 -30.63
CA ALA A 66 -24.99 -14.11 -31.55
C ALA A 66 -25.21 -13.06 -32.67
N SER A 67 -24.62 -13.33 -33.83
CA SER A 67 -25.31 -13.12 -35.11
C SER A 67 -25.96 -14.42 -35.54
#